data_AF-A0A662GXJ3-F1
#
_entry.id   AF-A0A662GXJ3-F1
#
_cell.length_a   1.000
_cell.length_b   1.000
_cell.length_c   1.000
_cell.angle_alpha   90.00
_cell.angle_beta   90.00
_cell.angle_gamma   90.00
#
_symmetry.space_group_name_H-M   'P 1'
#
loop_
_entity.id
_entity.type
_entity.pdbx_description
1 polymer ?
#
loop_
_entity_poly.entity_id
_entity_poly.type
_entity_poly.pdbx_seq_one_letter_code
_entity_poly.pdbx_strand_id
1 'polypeptide(L)'
;MEPGGVEKFRVKDVDERVTGIRGRVVDVGVLVRDDRVYVLEIESRAEMEHVEALPERARVVERVLGRRVERLYVVAVNVDREAYKRTRGLRIRVICGNVID
;
A
#
# COMPACT_ATOMS: atom_id res chain seq x y z
N MET A 1 10.74 -18.61 -5.25
CA MET A 1 10.17 -18.64 -3.88
C MET A 1 8.68 -18.86 -4.04
N GLU A 2 8.17 -20.00 -3.57
CA GLU A 2 6.78 -20.18 -3.13
C GLU A 2 6.91 -20.84 -1.75
N PRO A 3 6.38 -20.22 -0.68
CA PRO A 3 4.93 -20.21 -0.41
C PRO A 3 4.36 -18.79 -0.22
N GLY A 4 3.21 -18.54 -0.84
CA GLY A 4 2.52 -17.24 -0.91
C GLY A 4 3.27 -16.28 -1.83
N GLY A 5 2.65 -15.79 -2.91
CA GLY A 5 3.30 -14.88 -3.86
C GLY A 5 3.62 -13.52 -3.23
N VAL A 6 4.69 -13.43 -2.43
CA VAL A 6 5.12 -12.22 -1.74
C VAL A 6 6.26 -11.56 -2.51
N GLU A 7 6.10 -10.31 -2.90
CA GLU A 7 7.13 -9.56 -3.62
C GLU A 7 7.06 -8.06 -3.33
N LYS A 8 8.16 -7.36 -3.63
CA LYS A 8 8.12 -5.90 -3.75
C LYS A 8 7.45 -5.54 -5.08
N PHE A 9 6.55 -4.56 -5.07
CA PHE A 9 5.86 -4.11 -6.28
C PHE A 9 6.30 -2.72 -6.68
N ARG A 10 6.73 -2.57 -7.95
CA ARG A 10 7.08 -1.28 -8.54
C ARG A 10 6.64 -1.24 -9.99
N VAL A 11 5.90 -0.20 -10.36
CA VAL A 11 5.46 0.04 -11.74
C VAL A 11 5.76 1.48 -12.14
N LYS A 12 6.23 1.66 -13.37
CA LYS A 12 6.37 2.97 -14.01
C LYS A 12 5.30 3.09 -15.09
N ASP A 13 4.47 4.11 -15.02
CA ASP A 13 3.50 4.39 -16.07
C ASP A 13 4.21 5.00 -17.27
N VAL A 14 4.29 4.26 -18.37
CA VAL A 14 4.99 4.69 -19.60
C VAL A 14 4.04 5.22 -20.67
N ASP A 15 2.75 4.89 -20.58
CA ASP A 15 1.74 5.16 -21.61
C ASP A 15 0.47 5.83 -21.06
N GLU A 16 0.50 6.29 -19.80
CA GLU A 16 -0.59 6.99 -19.09
C GLU A 16 -1.80 6.10 -18.76
N ARG A 17 -1.73 4.79 -18.96
CA ARG A 17 -2.89 3.91 -18.74
C ARG A 17 -3.11 3.52 -17.28
N VAL A 18 -2.05 3.57 -16.46
CA VAL A 18 -2.08 3.00 -15.11
C VAL A 18 -2.33 4.08 -14.06
N THR A 19 -1.63 5.20 -14.13
CA THR A 19 -1.73 6.35 -13.22
C THR A 19 -2.27 7.61 -13.92
N GLY A 20 -2.29 7.66 -15.26
CA GLY A 20 -2.66 8.86 -16.01
C GLY A 20 -1.56 9.92 -16.07
N ILE A 21 -0.35 9.59 -15.60
CA ILE A 21 0.77 10.52 -15.53
C ILE A 21 2.01 9.82 -16.09
N ARG A 22 2.43 10.22 -17.28
CA ARG A 22 3.61 9.65 -17.93
C ARG A 22 4.85 9.79 -17.04
N GLY A 23 5.56 8.69 -16.87
CA GLY A 23 6.79 8.60 -16.08
C GLY A 23 6.56 8.44 -14.58
N ARG A 24 5.33 8.54 -14.07
CA ARG A 24 5.03 8.33 -12.65
C ARG A 24 5.40 6.92 -12.24
N VAL A 25 6.10 6.82 -11.11
CA VAL A 25 6.46 5.55 -10.49
C VAL A 25 5.56 5.35 -9.27
N VAL A 26 4.98 4.16 -9.17
CA VAL A 26 4.25 3.69 -8.00
C VAL A 26 5.04 2.53 -7.41
N ASP A 27 5.39 2.66 -6.13
CA ASP A 27 6.10 1.66 -5.35
C ASP A 27 5.19 1.28 -4.16
N VAL A 28 5.13 -0.01 -3.86
CA VAL A 28 4.47 -0.57 -2.68
C VAL A 28 5.49 -1.49 -2.02
N GLY A 29 5.64 -1.33 -0.70
CA GLY A 29 6.60 -2.10 0.10
C GLY A 29 6.47 -3.61 -0.12
N VAL A 30 5.28 -4.16 0.13
CA VAL A 30 5.00 -5.59 -0.09
C VAL A 30 3.63 -5.81 -0.72
N LEU A 31 3.63 -6.63 -1.77
CA LEU A 31 2.45 -7.19 -2.42
C LEU A 31 2.40 -8.68 -2.09
N VAL A 32 1.25 -9.14 -1.59
CA VAL A 32 0.96 -10.57 -1.46
C VAL A 32 -0.09 -10.94 -2.50
N ARG A 33 0.25 -11.84 -3.41
CA ARG A 33 -0.58 -12.35 -4.50
C ARG A 33 -0.65 -13.87 -4.46
N ASP A 34 -1.55 -14.38 -3.63
CA ASP A 34 -1.94 -15.78 -3.63
C ASP A 34 -3.41 -15.87 -4.11
N ASP A 35 -4.26 -16.63 -3.41
CA ASP A 35 -5.73 -16.63 -3.59
C ASP A 35 -6.36 -15.22 -3.47
N ARG A 36 -5.78 -14.35 -2.63
CA ARG A 36 -6.18 -12.95 -2.46
C ARG A 36 -5.00 -12.01 -2.65
N VAL A 37 -5.31 -10.76 -2.99
CA VAL A 37 -4.33 -9.69 -3.16
C VAL A 37 -4.32 -8.79 -1.92
N TYR A 38 -3.15 -8.61 -1.31
CA TYR A 38 -2.94 -7.69 -0.20
C TYR A 38 -1.81 -6.72 -0.50
N VAL A 39 -1.99 -5.46 -0.11
CA VAL A 39 -1.02 -4.39 -0.28
C VAL A 39 -0.59 -3.91 1.10
N LEU A 40 0.70 -3.98 1.37
CA LEU A 40 1.32 -3.60 2.63
C LEU A 40 2.29 -2.44 2.38
N GLU A 41 2.04 -1.31 3.03
CA GLU A 41 3.02 -0.25 3.22
C GLU A 41 3.86 -0.58 4.45
N ILE A 42 5.19 -0.49 4.34
CA ILE A 42 6.12 -0.81 5.43
C ILE A 42 6.96 0.41 5.74
N GLU A 43 6.86 0.94 6.96
CA GLU A 43 7.58 2.14 7.37
C GLU A 43 8.24 2.00 8.74
N SER A 44 9.36 2.69 8.96
CA SER A 44 9.87 2.84 10.33
C SER A 44 8.95 3.75 11.15
N ARG A 45 8.44 4.81 10.51
CA ARG A 45 7.44 5.74 11.06
C ARG A 45 6.39 6.03 9.99
N ALA A 46 5.14 5.66 10.24
CA ALA A 46 4.05 5.97 9.31
C ALA A 46 3.40 7.31 9.63
N GLU A 47 3.55 8.24 8.69
CA GLU A 47 2.95 9.58 8.71
C GLU A 47 1.68 9.66 7.84
N MET A 48 0.99 10.81 7.86
CA MET A 48 -0.28 11.00 7.14
C MET A 48 -0.15 10.69 5.64
N GLU A 49 0.93 11.14 5.01
CA GLU A 49 1.16 10.93 3.57
C GLU A 49 1.21 9.45 3.16
N HIS A 50 1.81 8.60 4.01
CA HIS A 50 1.90 7.16 3.77
C HIS A 50 0.50 6.53 3.79
N VAL A 51 -0.33 6.95 4.75
CA VAL A 51 -1.71 6.46 4.92
C VAL A 51 -2.61 6.91 3.77
N GLU A 52 -2.52 8.18 3.37
CA GLU A 52 -3.40 8.73 2.33
C GLU A 52 -3.01 8.32 0.91
N ALA A 53 -1.73 8.05 0.66
CA ALA A 53 -1.27 7.55 -0.64
C ALA A 53 -1.66 6.08 -0.88
N LEU A 54 -1.78 5.27 0.18
CA LEU A 54 -1.94 3.82 0.05
C LEU A 54 -3.18 3.39 -0.77
N PRO A 55 -4.38 3.99 -0.63
CA PRO A 55 -5.53 3.67 -1.48
C PRO A 55 -5.30 3.94 -2.98
N GLU A 56 -4.56 5.00 -3.33
CA GLU A 56 -4.23 5.30 -4.73
C GLU A 56 -3.26 4.25 -5.28
N ARG A 57 -2.23 3.90 -4.52
CA ARG A 57 -1.27 2.84 -4.87
C ARG A 57 -1.97 1.50 -5.06
N ALA A 58 -2.94 1.19 -4.21
CA ALA A 58 -3.75 -0.02 -4.33
C ALA A 58 -4.56 -0.05 -5.63
N ARG A 59 -5.19 1.06 -6.05
CA ARG A 59 -5.91 1.14 -7.33
C ARG A 59 -5.00 0.86 -8.52
N VAL A 60 -3.74 1.29 -8.45
CA VAL A 60 -2.72 1.01 -9.46
C VAL A 60 -2.39 -0.48 -9.49
N VAL A 61 -2.19 -1.10 -8.33
CA VAL A 61 -2.00 -2.57 -8.22
C VAL A 61 -3.20 -3.30 -8.82
N GLU A 62 -4.43 -2.88 -8.52
CA GLU A 62 -5.65 -3.51 -9.07
C GLU A 62 -5.70 -3.46 -10.60
N ARG A 63 -5.34 -2.31 -11.19
CA ARG A 63 -5.29 -2.13 -12.65
C ARG A 63 -4.24 -3.02 -13.29
N VAL A 64 -3.05 -3.09 -12.70
CA VAL A 64 -1.92 -3.87 -13.24
C VAL A 64 -2.20 -5.37 -13.15
N LEU A 65 -2.80 -5.83 -12.06
CA LEU A 65 -3.06 -7.25 -11.84
C LEU A 65 -4.40 -7.74 -12.40
N GLY A 66 -5.32 -6.83 -12.75
CA GLY A 66 -6.69 -7.19 -13.14
C GLY A 66 -7.49 -7.87 -12.01
N ARG A 67 -7.07 -7.69 -10.75
CA ARG A 67 -7.67 -8.30 -9.55
C ARG A 67 -7.87 -7.25 -8.49
N ARG A 68 -8.96 -7.35 -7.71
CA ARG A 68 -9.20 -6.44 -6.58
C ARG A 68 -8.25 -6.70 -5.43
N VAL A 69 -7.83 -5.62 -4.77
CA VAL A 69 -7.09 -5.68 -3.51
C VAL A 69 -8.09 -5.90 -2.39
N GLU A 70 -7.93 -7.02 -1.67
CA GLU A 70 -8.83 -7.42 -0.60
C GLU A 70 -8.68 -6.51 0.63
N ARG A 71 -7.44 -6.12 0.93
CA ARG A 71 -7.14 -5.34 2.13
C ARG A 71 -5.81 -4.59 2.03
N LEU A 72 -5.81 -3.43 2.66
CA LEU A 72 -4.65 -2.57 2.82
C LEU A 72 -4.10 -2.68 4.24
N TYR A 73 -2.79 -2.69 4.35
CA TYR A 73 -2.07 -2.72 5.60
C TYR A 73 -1.02 -1.62 5.66
N VAL A 74 -0.90 -0.98 6.81
CA VAL A 74 0.30 -0.23 7.20
C VAL A 74 0.99 -1.04 8.30
N VAL A 75 2.25 -1.38 8.07
CA VAL A 75 3.11 -2.06 9.04
C VAL A 75 4.22 -1.09 9.43
N ALA A 76 4.26 -0.67 10.69
CA ALA A 76 5.26 0.30 11.11
C ALA A 76 5.74 0.16 12.54
N VAL A 77 6.96 0.60 12.85
CA VAL A 77 7.43 0.64 14.25
C VAL A 77 6.63 1.69 15.02
N ASN A 78 6.56 2.91 14.48
CA ASN A 78 5.78 4.01 15.02
C ASN A 78 4.74 4.51 14.01
N VAL A 79 3.60 4.99 14.50
CA VAL A 79 2.57 5.63 13.67
C VAL A 79 2.15 6.92 14.33
N ASP A 80 2.11 8.02 13.56
CA ASP A 80 1.60 9.29 14.08
C ASP A 80 0.11 9.16 14.43
N ARG A 81 -0.32 9.76 15.54
CA ARG A 81 -1.69 9.59 16.07
C ARG A 81 -2.75 9.98 15.05
N GLU A 82 -2.52 11.07 14.33
CA GLU A 82 -3.45 11.53 13.29
C GLU A 82 -3.47 10.59 12.09
N ALA A 83 -2.33 10.07 11.67
CA ALA A 83 -2.24 9.05 10.61
C ALA A 83 -2.97 7.77 11.03
N TYR A 84 -2.79 7.32 12.28
CA TYR A 84 -3.49 6.15 12.84
C TYR A 84 -5.01 6.34 12.81
N LYS A 85 -5.51 7.50 13.25
CA LYS A 85 -6.96 7.82 13.20
C LYS A 85 -7.48 7.81 11.76
N ARG A 86 -6.72 8.36 10.82
CA ARG A 86 -7.10 8.43 9.39
C ARG A 86 -7.35 7.06 8.78
N THR A 87 -6.61 6.02 9.21
CA THR A 87 -6.73 4.66 8.67
C THR A 87 -8.15 4.08 8.76
N ARG A 88 -8.93 4.45 9.79
CA ARG A 88 -10.30 3.96 9.99
C ARG A 88 -11.22 4.32 8.84
N GLY A 89 -11.11 5.55 8.34
CA GLY A 89 -11.92 6.03 7.20
C GLY A 89 -11.52 5.41 5.86
N LEU A 90 -10.31 4.83 5.78
CA LEU A 90 -9.75 4.24 4.56
C LEU A 90 -9.80 2.70 4.54
N ARG A 91 -10.34 2.08 5.61
CA ARG A 91 -10.36 0.63 5.80
C ARG A 91 -8.96 -0.01 5.74
N ILE A 92 -7.94 0.72 6.18
CA ILE A 92 -6.56 0.27 6.29
C ILE A 92 -6.39 -0.41 7.66
N ARG A 93 -5.80 -1.60 7.69
CA ARG A 93 -5.39 -2.24 8.96
C ARG A 93 -3.99 -1.80 9.33
N VAL A 94 -3.78 -1.52 10.62
CA VAL A 94 -2.47 -1.11 11.12
C VAL A 94 -1.89 -2.21 11.99
N ILE A 95 -0.63 -2.56 11.74
CA ILE A 95 0.20 -3.39 12.61
C ILE A 95 1.35 -2.49 13.05
N CYS A 96 1.38 -2.09 14.32
CA CYS A 96 2.42 -1.19 14.79
C CYS A 96 2.93 -1.49 16.19
N GLY A 97 4.16 -1.07 16.47
CA GLY A 97 4.73 -1.08 17.81
C GLY A 97 4.10 -0.02 18.70
N ASN A 98 4.14 1.25 18.26
CA ASN A 98 3.61 2.38 19.02
C ASN A 98 2.79 3.34 18.16
N VAL A 99 1.81 4.00 18.79
CA VAL A 99 1.18 5.20 18.26
C VAL A 99 1.74 6.40 19.03
N ILE A 100 2.38 7.32 18.31
CA ILE A 100 3.08 8.47 18.87
C ILE A 100 2.39 9.78 18.44
N ASP A 101 2.61 10.85 19.19
CA ASP A 101 2.12 12.19 18.84
C ASP A 101 3.10 12.94 17.93
#